data_AF-A0A2U9Q0D9-F1
#
_entry.id   AF-A0A2U9Q0D9-F1
#
_cell.length_a   1.000
_cell.length_b   1.000
_cell.length_c   1.000
_cell.angle_alpha   90.00
_cell.angle_beta   90.00
_cell.angle_gamma   90.00
#
_symmetry.space_group_name_H-M   'P 1'
#
loop_
_entity.id
_entity.type
_entity.pdbx_description
1 polymer ?
#
loop_
_entity_poly.entity_id
_entity_poly.type
_entity_poly.pdbx_seq_one_letter_code
_entity_poly.pdbx_strand_id
1 'polypeptide(L)'
;MTSLPPPPSGPQQQQRGNGPTPSNGDKVKWIFGGLAVVLAIALAVVVTVLIVKPDSENASVAGTPSGPESDLASTSDTSSVNVITEDSTCDAWGSIGQQLATAEESVNWADRDYRVPATSWSSSQRAMYETVAKAMTAAAEKTRNLETRTPHRVLREVYGQFVAYTVRFVDRLPSYVENDDDLAAVVDGLSSALSGICSGVSSKAAAAVEPLLSEPDEPSSGLAGSSGADSQLFIERDLPVCAEWESNAKMFADEVAPWRAIDPNIPYGDWTREQQSVVEEVRPVMSASADELERLGRRSGNPVFEDFAVLAAQYRRAFVAALPAYTPRDNSLSATATYLVNSVLWACKAAS
;
A
#
# COMPACT_ATOMS: atom_id res chain seq x y z
N MET A 1 -24.16 57.34 -65.93
CA MET A 1 -25.09 57.37 -64.78
C MET A 1 -25.23 55.96 -64.25
N THR A 2 -25.02 55.83 -62.96
CA THR A 2 -25.00 54.62 -62.13
C THR A 2 -26.32 53.86 -62.10
N SER A 3 -26.29 52.53 -62.26
CA SER A 3 -27.12 51.59 -61.48
C SER A 3 -26.51 50.17 -61.51
N LEU A 4 -26.51 49.52 -60.35
CA LEU A 4 -25.87 48.25 -60.02
C LEU A 4 -26.67 47.02 -60.50
N PRO A 5 -26.01 45.91 -60.92
CA PRO A 5 -26.57 44.56 -60.92
C PRO A 5 -26.09 43.72 -59.70
N PRO A 6 -26.77 42.60 -59.38
CA PRO A 6 -26.76 41.94 -58.07
C PRO A 6 -25.54 41.03 -57.86
N PRO A 7 -25.15 40.70 -56.62
CA PRO A 7 -24.20 39.63 -56.39
C PRO A 7 -24.85 38.24 -56.50
N PRO A 8 -24.09 37.21 -56.95
CA PRO A 8 -24.65 36.00 -57.52
C PRO A 8 -24.33 34.71 -56.72
N SER A 9 -25.07 33.65 -57.06
CA SER A 9 -24.66 32.24 -57.12
C SER A 9 -23.89 31.63 -55.94
N GLY A 10 -24.60 30.79 -55.17
CA GLY A 10 -23.96 29.71 -54.41
C GLY A 10 -23.48 28.58 -55.34
N PRO A 11 -22.48 27.78 -54.91
CA PRO A 11 -22.29 26.46 -55.49
C PRO A 11 -22.10 25.33 -54.48
N GLN A 12 -22.78 24.24 -54.81
CA GLN A 12 -22.36 22.84 -54.81
C GLN A 12 -22.11 22.07 -53.50
N GLN A 13 -22.92 21.01 -53.37
CA GLN A 13 -22.66 19.80 -52.62
C GLN A 13 -21.30 19.18 -52.98
N GLN A 14 -20.52 18.84 -51.96
CA GLN A 14 -19.57 17.75 -52.03
C GLN A 14 -19.85 16.74 -50.91
N GLN A 15 -20.02 15.52 -51.36
CA GLN A 15 -20.29 14.29 -50.64
C GLN A 15 -19.01 13.83 -49.91
N ARG A 16 -19.04 13.61 -48.59
CA ARG A 16 -17.97 12.89 -47.88
C ARG A 16 -18.49 12.09 -46.68
N GLY A 17 -18.44 10.78 -46.85
CA GLY A 17 -18.01 9.77 -45.87
C GLY A 17 -18.59 9.79 -44.47
N ASN A 18 -19.39 8.75 -44.17
CA ASN A 18 -19.68 8.30 -42.81
C ASN A 18 -18.36 8.03 -42.04
N GLY A 19 -17.99 8.94 -41.14
CA GLY A 19 -16.99 8.69 -40.11
C GLY A 19 -17.65 8.07 -38.87
N PRO A 20 -16.93 7.21 -38.11
CA PRO A 20 -17.49 6.58 -36.93
C PRO A 20 -17.82 7.62 -35.84
N THR A 21 -19.01 7.48 -35.28
CA THR A 21 -19.53 8.21 -34.13
C THR A 21 -18.55 8.17 -32.95
N PRO A 22 -18.37 9.26 -32.19
CA PRO A 22 -17.56 9.23 -30.98
C PRO A 22 -18.24 8.29 -29.98
N SER A 23 -17.54 7.24 -29.53
CA SER A 23 -18.01 6.47 -28.38
C SER A 23 -17.81 7.33 -27.14
N ASN A 24 -18.90 7.96 -26.71
CA ASN A 24 -19.06 8.44 -25.34
C ASN A 24 -19.08 7.22 -24.43
N GLY A 25 -17.88 6.80 -24.01
CA GLY A 25 -17.69 5.88 -22.89
C GLY A 25 -17.03 6.68 -21.79
N ASP A 26 -17.84 7.07 -20.80
CA ASP A 26 -17.37 7.70 -19.58
C ASP A 26 -16.29 6.82 -18.95
N LYS A 27 -15.04 7.21 -19.14
CA LYS A 27 -13.91 6.65 -18.43
C LYS A 27 -14.00 7.16 -17.00
N VAL A 28 -14.76 6.43 -16.17
CA VAL A 28 -14.62 6.53 -14.71
C VAL A 28 -13.21 6.08 -14.39
N LYS A 29 -12.29 7.05 -14.39
CA LYS A 29 -10.94 6.88 -13.88
C LYS A 29 -11.09 6.69 -12.38
N TRP A 30 -11.08 5.43 -11.93
CA TRP A 30 -10.79 5.12 -10.55
C TRP A 30 -9.34 5.50 -10.28
N ILE A 31 -9.14 6.79 -9.99
CA ILE A 31 -7.91 7.31 -9.41
C ILE A 31 -7.92 6.82 -7.96
N PHE A 32 -7.50 5.57 -7.74
CA PHE A 32 -7.03 5.18 -6.42
C PHE A 32 -5.63 5.80 -6.28
N GLY A 33 -5.61 6.96 -5.61
CA GLY A 33 -4.46 7.81 -5.36
C GLY A 33 -3.40 7.19 -4.46
N GLY A 34 -2.97 5.96 -4.76
CA GLY A 34 -1.78 5.33 -4.20
C GLY A 34 -0.58 5.43 -5.14
N LEU A 35 -0.77 5.47 -6.45
CA LEU A 35 0.36 5.36 -7.40
C LEU A 35 0.96 6.70 -7.85
N ALA A 36 0.17 7.77 -7.91
CA ALA A 36 0.72 9.12 -8.16
C ALA A 36 1.60 9.62 -6.99
N VAL A 37 1.43 9.04 -5.78
CA VAL A 37 2.26 9.34 -4.61
C VAL A 37 3.55 8.51 -4.61
N VAL A 38 3.58 7.33 -5.24
CA VAL A 38 4.81 6.52 -5.40
C VAL A 38 5.87 7.30 -6.19
N LEU A 39 5.47 8.04 -7.23
CA LEU A 39 6.38 8.91 -7.98
C LEU A 39 6.91 10.11 -7.16
N ALA A 40 6.18 10.58 -6.16
CA ALA A 40 6.64 11.67 -5.29
C ALA A 40 7.54 11.17 -4.15
N ILE A 41 7.28 9.97 -3.60
CA ILE A 41 8.12 9.37 -2.54
C ILE A 41 9.43 8.80 -3.14
N ALA A 42 9.39 8.27 -4.36
CA ALA A 42 10.59 7.80 -5.07
C ALA A 42 11.57 8.94 -5.46
N LEU A 43 11.15 10.21 -5.41
CA LEU A 43 11.99 11.37 -5.76
C LEU A 43 12.52 12.17 -4.56
N ALA A 44 12.23 11.77 -3.31
CA ALA A 44 12.57 12.56 -2.12
C ALA A 44 13.62 11.91 -1.18
N VAL A 45 14.48 11.01 -1.69
CA VAL A 45 15.65 10.53 -0.94
C VAL A 45 16.92 10.68 -1.78
N VAL A 46 17.47 11.90 -1.81
CA VAL A 46 18.89 12.09 -2.08
C VAL A 46 19.63 11.76 -0.79
N VAL A 47 20.09 10.51 -0.63
CA VAL A 47 21.07 10.21 0.41
C VAL A 47 22.41 10.80 -0.02
N THR A 48 22.75 12.00 0.48
CA THR A 48 24.17 12.38 0.57
C THR A 48 24.82 11.48 1.61
N VAL A 49 25.37 10.34 1.17
CA VAL A 49 26.26 9.52 1.98
C VAL A 49 27.58 10.28 2.14
N LEU A 50 27.71 11.03 3.23
CA LEU A 50 29.02 11.43 3.72
C LEU A 50 29.67 10.19 4.35
N ILE A 51 30.54 9.53 3.59
CA ILE A 51 31.46 8.52 4.11
C ILE A 51 32.45 9.24 5.01
N VAL A 52 32.18 9.27 6.31
CA VAL A 52 33.21 9.53 7.32
C VAL A 52 33.89 8.20 7.58
N LYS A 53 35.12 8.07 7.08
CA LYS A 53 36.03 6.96 7.40
C LYS A 53 36.58 7.20 8.81
N PRO A 54 36.28 6.38 9.83
CA PRO A 54 37.01 6.44 11.08
C PRO A 54 38.38 5.79 10.89
N ASP A 55 39.42 6.50 11.30
CA ASP A 55 40.78 6.01 11.36
C ASP A 55 40.89 4.83 12.32
N SER A 56 41.64 3.83 11.86
CA SER A 56 41.98 2.62 12.58
C SER A 56 43.06 2.88 13.61
N GLU A 57 42.72 2.77 14.90
CA GLU A 57 43.70 2.57 15.98
C GLU A 57 43.30 1.38 16.87
N ASN A 58 44.30 0.57 17.18
CA ASN A 58 44.21 -0.71 17.88
C ASN A 58 43.84 -0.55 19.37
N ALA A 59 42.87 -1.34 19.83
CA ALA A 59 42.86 -1.82 21.23
C ALA A 59 42.18 -3.18 21.31
N SER A 60 42.99 -4.20 21.59
CA SER A 60 42.59 -5.56 21.90
C SER A 60 42.20 -5.68 23.39
N VAL A 61 40.98 -6.15 23.68
CA VAL A 61 40.66 -6.82 24.94
C VAL A 61 39.76 -8.02 24.64
N ALA A 62 40.23 -9.20 25.03
CA ALA A 62 39.54 -10.47 24.91
C ALA A 62 38.38 -10.56 25.91
N GLY A 63 37.21 -10.98 25.41
CA GLY A 63 36.06 -11.42 26.19
C GLY A 63 35.33 -12.51 25.43
N THR A 64 35.14 -13.66 26.06
CA THR A 64 34.53 -14.90 25.54
C THR A 64 33.18 -14.64 24.84
N PRO A 65 32.91 -15.24 23.65
CA PRO A 65 31.64 -15.03 22.96
C PRO A 65 30.55 -15.84 23.65
N SER A 66 29.64 -15.15 24.34
CA SER A 66 28.30 -15.69 24.58
C SER A 66 27.52 -15.41 23.31
N GLY A 67 27.33 -16.44 22.48
CA GLY A 67 26.52 -16.32 21.27
C GLY A 67 25.08 -15.95 21.65
N PRO A 68 24.39 -15.10 20.87
CA PRO A 68 22.96 -14.95 21.06
C PRO A 68 22.30 -16.29 20.74
N GLU A 69 21.69 -16.91 21.75
CA GLU A 69 20.69 -17.94 21.54
C GLU A 69 19.68 -17.37 20.53
N SER A 70 19.47 -18.09 19.43
CA SER A 70 18.36 -17.82 18.53
C SER A 70 17.08 -18.13 19.30
N ASP A 71 16.58 -17.14 20.03
CA ASP A 71 15.19 -17.08 20.46
C ASP A 71 14.32 -16.89 19.21
N LEU A 72 14.16 -17.97 18.45
CA LEU A 72 12.90 -18.20 17.75
C LEU A 72 11.88 -18.53 18.84
N ALA A 73 11.40 -17.50 19.54
CA ALA A 73 10.35 -17.63 20.53
C ALA A 73 9.02 -17.92 19.82
N SER A 74 8.84 -19.19 19.49
CA SER A 74 7.52 -19.78 19.27
C SER A 74 7.03 -20.29 20.63
N THR A 75 6.01 -19.65 21.19
CA THR A 75 4.92 -20.26 21.97
C THR A 75 3.98 -19.13 22.43
N SER A 76 2.83 -19.05 21.76
CA SER A 76 1.78 -18.01 21.87
C SER A 76 2.27 -16.57 21.63
N ASP A 77 2.33 -16.17 20.35
CA ASP A 77 2.45 -14.76 19.98
C ASP A 77 1.13 -14.01 20.31
N THR A 78 0.95 -13.63 21.58
CA THR A 78 -0.22 -12.88 22.07
C THR A 78 0.06 -11.39 22.22
N SER A 79 1.24 -10.92 21.78
CA SER A 79 1.59 -9.50 21.89
C SER A 79 0.62 -8.63 21.10
N SER A 80 0.31 -7.48 21.69
CA SER A 80 -0.53 -6.44 21.09
C SER A 80 0.07 -5.98 19.75
N VAL A 81 -0.80 -5.69 18.78
CA VAL A 81 -0.38 -5.22 17.45
C VAL A 81 -0.19 -3.72 17.50
N ASN A 82 1.05 -3.24 17.58
CA ASN A 82 1.39 -1.82 17.63
C ASN A 82 2.18 -1.36 16.39
N VAL A 83 2.44 -0.06 16.26
CA VAL A 83 3.32 0.47 15.21
C VAL A 83 4.72 -0.13 15.31
N ILE A 84 5.30 -0.48 14.16
CA ILE A 84 6.64 -1.05 14.11
C ILE A 84 7.66 0.08 14.15
N THR A 85 8.47 0.12 15.21
CA THR A 85 9.49 1.15 15.44
C THR A 85 10.89 0.72 14.99
N GLU A 86 11.16 -0.58 14.96
CA GLU A 86 12.41 -1.20 14.51
C GLU A 86 12.15 -2.57 13.89
N ASP A 87 12.81 -2.92 12.78
CA ASP A 87 12.82 -4.28 12.26
C ASP A 87 14.06 -4.49 11.37
N SER A 88 14.87 -5.51 11.66
CA SER A 88 16.11 -5.81 10.93
C SER A 88 15.91 -6.26 9.47
N THR A 89 14.68 -6.63 9.09
CA THR A 89 14.32 -7.07 7.73
C THR A 89 13.99 -5.91 6.80
N CYS A 90 13.79 -4.69 7.33
CA CYS A 90 13.30 -3.58 6.54
C CYS A 90 14.23 -3.11 5.42
N ASP A 91 15.55 -3.11 5.66
CA ASP A 91 16.52 -2.77 4.61
C ASP A 91 16.47 -3.79 3.45
N ALA A 92 16.29 -5.07 3.79
CA ALA A 92 16.17 -6.13 2.80
C ALA A 92 14.84 -6.02 2.02
N TRP A 93 13.74 -5.70 2.69
CA TRP A 93 12.47 -5.40 2.02
C TRP A 93 12.63 -4.22 1.05
N GLY A 94 13.28 -3.13 1.45
CA GLY A 94 13.51 -1.97 0.58
C GLY A 94 14.18 -2.35 -0.74
N SER A 95 15.16 -3.25 -0.71
CA SER A 95 15.81 -3.76 -1.93
C SER A 95 14.88 -4.63 -2.78
N ILE A 96 14.04 -5.47 -2.16
CA ILE A 96 13.08 -6.33 -2.85
C ILE A 96 11.99 -5.49 -3.52
N GLY A 97 11.36 -4.59 -2.77
CA GLY A 97 10.31 -3.70 -3.24
C GLY A 97 10.79 -2.81 -4.40
N GLN A 98 12.01 -2.26 -4.31
CA GLN A 98 12.58 -1.48 -5.41
C GLN A 98 12.75 -2.29 -6.70
N GLN A 99 13.21 -3.55 -6.61
CA GLN A 99 13.35 -4.42 -7.77
C GLN A 99 12.00 -4.75 -8.41
N LEU A 100 10.96 -4.98 -7.59
CA LEU A 100 9.60 -5.19 -8.06
C LEU A 100 9.05 -3.94 -8.77
N ALA A 101 9.12 -2.79 -8.11
CA ALA A 101 8.65 -1.52 -8.66
C ALA A 101 9.33 -1.17 -9.99
N THR A 102 10.65 -1.33 -10.10
CA THR A 102 11.37 -1.10 -11.35
C THR A 102 10.91 -2.03 -12.48
N ALA A 103 10.56 -3.29 -12.18
CA ALA A 103 10.04 -4.21 -13.18
C ALA A 103 8.63 -3.79 -13.66
N GLU A 104 7.76 -3.40 -12.73
CA GLU A 104 6.41 -2.90 -13.02
C GLU A 104 6.43 -1.62 -13.87
N GLU A 105 7.29 -0.66 -13.50
CA GLU A 105 7.50 0.59 -14.24
C GLU A 105 8.00 0.32 -15.66
N SER A 106 8.91 -0.64 -15.84
CA SER A 106 9.52 -0.94 -17.15
C SER A 106 8.51 -1.36 -18.22
N VAL A 107 7.32 -1.81 -17.81
CA VAL A 107 6.25 -2.25 -18.70
C VAL A 107 4.97 -1.44 -18.54
N ASN A 108 4.99 -0.31 -17.81
CA ASN A 108 3.82 0.51 -17.48
C ASN A 108 2.67 -0.32 -16.87
N TRP A 109 3.00 -1.20 -15.92
CA TRP A 109 2.04 -2.10 -15.26
C TRP A 109 0.80 -1.39 -14.70
N ALA A 110 1.01 -0.19 -14.18
CA ALA A 110 0.00 0.71 -13.65
C ALA A 110 -1.11 1.11 -14.64
N ASP A 111 -0.74 1.26 -15.90
CA ASP A 111 -1.63 1.74 -16.97
C ASP A 111 -2.28 0.57 -17.74
N ARG A 112 -2.11 -0.67 -17.26
CA ARG A 112 -2.66 -1.86 -17.91
C ARG A 112 -4.19 -1.77 -18.02
N ASP A 113 -4.71 -2.30 -19.12
CA ASP A 113 -6.12 -2.64 -19.20
C ASP A 113 -6.33 -4.04 -18.60
N TYR A 114 -6.64 -4.08 -17.31
CA TYR A 114 -6.88 -5.33 -16.56
C TYR A 114 -8.14 -6.08 -17.00
N ARG A 115 -9.02 -5.47 -17.81
CA ARG A 115 -10.27 -6.10 -18.25
C ARG A 115 -10.09 -7.11 -19.36
N VAL A 116 -8.91 -7.13 -19.99
CA VAL A 116 -8.64 -8.02 -21.13
C VAL A 116 -8.24 -9.40 -20.59
N PRO A 117 -9.02 -10.47 -20.85
CA PRO A 117 -8.69 -11.81 -20.38
C PRO A 117 -7.50 -12.40 -21.14
N ALA A 118 -6.84 -13.41 -20.55
CA ALA A 118 -5.64 -14.06 -21.11
C ALA A 118 -5.83 -14.58 -22.54
N THR A 119 -7.04 -15.04 -22.88
CA THR A 119 -7.40 -15.53 -24.22
C THR A 119 -7.39 -14.44 -25.30
N SER A 120 -7.46 -13.17 -24.88
CA SER A 120 -7.59 -12.00 -25.75
C SER A 120 -6.37 -11.07 -25.68
N TRP A 121 -5.34 -11.43 -24.91
CA TRP A 121 -4.12 -10.63 -24.83
C TRP A 121 -3.41 -10.53 -26.17
N SER A 122 -2.99 -9.31 -26.51
CA SER A 122 -1.94 -9.10 -27.50
C SER A 122 -0.61 -9.70 -27.00
N SER A 123 0.35 -9.85 -27.91
CA SER A 123 1.71 -10.28 -27.53
C SER A 123 2.37 -9.31 -26.53
N SER A 124 2.07 -8.00 -26.61
CA SER A 124 2.62 -7.02 -25.68
C SER A 124 1.99 -7.10 -24.29
N GLN A 125 0.67 -7.31 -24.20
CA GLN A 125 0.00 -7.54 -22.92
C GLN A 125 0.53 -8.81 -22.26
N ARG A 126 0.65 -9.90 -23.03
CA ARG A 126 1.22 -11.16 -22.52
C ARG A 126 2.64 -10.95 -21.97
N ALA A 127 3.51 -10.28 -22.71
CA ALA A 127 4.87 -9.99 -22.27
C ALA A 127 4.91 -9.10 -21.00
N MET A 128 3.99 -8.15 -20.86
CA MET A 128 3.85 -7.32 -19.66
C MET A 128 3.50 -8.18 -18.43
N TYR A 129 2.45 -9.00 -18.52
CA TYR A 129 2.06 -9.91 -17.43
C TYR A 129 3.19 -10.90 -17.09
N GLU A 130 3.86 -11.50 -18.10
CA GLU A 130 4.99 -12.40 -17.88
C GLU A 130 6.17 -11.71 -17.17
N THR A 131 6.45 -10.45 -17.50
CA THR A 131 7.52 -9.66 -16.86
C THR A 131 7.21 -9.42 -15.38
N VAL A 132 6.00 -8.96 -15.08
CA VAL A 132 5.57 -8.70 -13.70
C VAL A 132 5.46 -9.99 -12.90
N ALA A 133 4.90 -11.06 -13.48
CA ALA A 133 4.81 -12.38 -12.83
C ALA A 133 6.18 -12.91 -12.39
N LYS A 134 7.19 -12.76 -13.25
CA LYS A 134 8.56 -13.15 -12.92
C LYS A 134 9.13 -12.30 -11.79
N ALA A 135 8.89 -11.00 -11.80
CA ALA A 135 9.35 -10.09 -10.74
C ALA A 135 8.66 -10.39 -9.40
N MET A 136 7.34 -10.55 -9.40
CA MET A 136 6.56 -10.92 -8.23
C MET A 136 7.00 -12.28 -7.67
N THR A 137 7.21 -13.29 -8.51
CA THR A 137 7.72 -14.61 -8.09
C THR A 137 9.07 -14.48 -7.37
N ALA A 138 10.01 -13.74 -7.95
CA ALA A 138 11.32 -13.51 -7.34
C ALA A 138 11.24 -12.70 -6.03
N ALA A 139 10.32 -11.73 -5.95
CA ALA A 139 10.08 -10.97 -4.73
C ALA A 139 9.48 -11.86 -3.63
N ALA A 140 8.51 -12.71 -3.97
CA ALA A 140 7.91 -13.66 -3.05
C ALA A 140 8.95 -14.63 -2.48
N GLU A 141 9.77 -15.26 -3.33
CA GLU A 141 10.86 -16.17 -2.91
C GLU A 141 11.82 -15.52 -1.90
N LYS A 142 12.25 -14.28 -2.17
CA LYS A 142 13.13 -13.54 -1.25
C LYS A 142 12.40 -13.18 0.05
N THR A 143 11.12 -12.82 -0.03
CA THR A 143 10.29 -12.42 1.12
C THR A 143 10.07 -13.57 2.10
N ARG A 144 10.03 -14.83 1.65
CA ARG A 144 9.99 -16.01 2.54
C ARG A 144 11.13 -16.02 3.57
N ASN A 145 12.31 -15.51 3.20
CA ASN A 145 13.42 -15.42 4.14
C ASN A 145 13.22 -14.30 5.17
N LEU A 146 12.55 -13.20 4.80
CA LEU A 146 12.23 -12.11 5.74
C LEU A 146 11.17 -12.53 6.74
N GLU A 147 10.18 -13.30 6.29
CA GLU A 147 9.16 -13.92 7.14
C GLU A 147 9.81 -14.70 8.29
N THR A 148 10.88 -15.45 8.06
CA THR A 148 11.54 -16.22 9.15
C THR A 148 12.44 -15.40 10.08
N ARG A 149 12.73 -14.14 9.74
CA ARG A 149 13.74 -13.30 10.41
C ARG A 149 13.18 -12.08 11.11
N THR A 150 11.98 -11.63 10.75
CA THR A 150 11.33 -10.54 11.47
C THR A 150 11.06 -10.96 12.92
N PRO A 151 11.33 -10.10 13.92
CA PRO A 151 10.90 -10.35 15.30
C PRO A 151 9.40 -10.06 15.50
N HIS A 152 8.76 -9.34 14.57
CA HIS A 152 7.37 -8.90 14.72
C HIS A 152 6.39 -9.87 14.10
N ARG A 153 5.49 -10.43 14.91
CA ARG A 153 4.43 -11.34 14.46
C ARG A 153 3.58 -10.76 13.32
N VAL A 154 3.06 -9.55 13.50
CA VAL A 154 2.21 -8.93 12.48
C VAL A 154 2.97 -8.66 11.19
N LEU A 155 4.26 -8.30 11.24
CA LEU A 155 5.06 -8.12 10.03
C LEU A 155 5.30 -9.46 9.33
N ARG A 156 5.43 -10.54 10.10
CA ARG A 156 5.48 -11.92 9.58
C ARG A 156 4.21 -12.25 8.79
N GLU A 157 3.04 -11.89 9.31
CA GLU A 157 1.76 -12.07 8.60
C GLU A 157 1.69 -11.25 7.32
N VAL A 158 2.11 -9.98 7.34
CA VAL A 158 2.13 -9.13 6.14
C VAL A 158 3.06 -9.74 5.06
N TYR A 159 4.25 -10.21 5.44
CA TYR A 159 5.13 -10.93 4.53
C TYR A 159 4.50 -12.22 3.99
N GLY A 160 3.90 -13.02 4.88
CA GLY A 160 3.23 -14.27 4.51
C GLY A 160 2.09 -14.04 3.51
N GLN A 161 1.25 -13.02 3.75
CA GLN A 161 0.14 -12.68 2.85
C GLN A 161 0.62 -12.08 1.53
N PHE A 162 1.69 -11.27 1.53
CA PHE A 162 2.29 -10.79 0.27
C PHE A 162 2.70 -11.97 -0.61
N VAL A 163 3.33 -12.99 -0.01
CA VAL A 163 3.74 -14.20 -0.72
C VAL A 163 2.52 -15.02 -1.18
N ALA A 164 1.54 -15.25 -0.31
CA ALA A 164 0.36 -16.06 -0.61
C ALA A 164 -0.45 -15.48 -1.78
N TYR A 165 -0.75 -14.18 -1.75
CA TYR A 165 -1.48 -13.51 -2.83
C TYR A 165 -0.66 -13.43 -4.12
N THR A 166 0.68 -13.28 -4.03
CA THR A 166 1.56 -13.32 -5.19
C THR A 166 1.48 -14.67 -5.90
N VAL A 167 1.65 -15.77 -5.16
CA VAL A 167 1.56 -17.13 -5.71
C VAL A 167 0.20 -17.33 -6.35
N ARG A 168 -0.87 -16.95 -5.65
CA ARG A 168 -2.23 -17.06 -6.17
C ARG A 168 -2.43 -16.28 -7.47
N PHE A 169 -1.98 -15.03 -7.54
CA PHE A 169 -2.12 -14.20 -8.73
C PHE A 169 -1.38 -14.81 -9.93
N VAL A 170 -0.12 -15.21 -9.73
CA VAL A 170 0.71 -15.81 -10.79
C VAL A 170 0.08 -17.10 -11.32
N ASP A 171 -0.47 -17.95 -10.45
CA ASP A 171 -1.14 -19.19 -10.83
C ASP A 171 -2.41 -18.95 -11.69
N ARG A 172 -3.05 -17.79 -11.56
CA ARG A 172 -4.25 -17.45 -12.34
C ARG A 172 -3.93 -16.95 -13.75
N LEU A 173 -2.71 -16.46 -14.01
CA LEU A 173 -2.32 -15.82 -15.27
C LEU A 173 -2.62 -16.63 -16.55
N PRO A 174 -2.41 -17.97 -16.59
CA PRO A 174 -2.75 -18.75 -17.79
C PRO A 174 -4.24 -18.70 -18.17
N SER A 175 -5.11 -18.42 -17.20
CA SER A 175 -6.56 -18.34 -17.33
C SER A 175 -7.13 -17.01 -16.83
N TYR A 176 -6.31 -15.95 -16.87
CA TYR A 176 -6.64 -14.66 -16.28
C TYR A 176 -7.94 -14.08 -16.84
N VAL A 177 -8.78 -13.58 -15.93
CA VAL A 177 -9.97 -12.79 -16.19
C VAL A 177 -9.93 -11.50 -15.35
N GLU A 178 -10.83 -10.54 -15.65
CA GLU A 178 -10.88 -9.22 -14.99
C GLU A 178 -10.84 -9.31 -13.45
N ASN A 179 -11.62 -10.21 -12.84
CA ASN A 179 -11.67 -10.35 -11.38
C ASN A 179 -10.36 -10.86 -10.76
N ASP A 180 -9.48 -11.49 -11.53
CA ASP A 180 -8.17 -11.89 -11.01
C ASP A 180 -7.27 -10.67 -10.73
N ASP A 181 -7.63 -9.47 -11.23
CA ASP A 181 -6.94 -8.23 -10.92
C ASP A 181 -7.03 -7.83 -9.44
N ASP A 182 -8.09 -8.23 -8.75
CA ASP A 182 -8.23 -7.99 -7.31
C ASP A 182 -7.09 -8.64 -6.52
N LEU A 183 -6.57 -9.80 -6.99
CA LEU A 183 -5.40 -10.43 -6.39
C LEU A 183 -4.14 -9.59 -6.57
N ALA A 184 -3.94 -9.01 -7.76
CA ALA A 184 -2.82 -8.09 -8.00
C ALA A 184 -2.93 -6.84 -7.12
N ALA A 185 -4.14 -6.30 -6.95
CA ALA A 185 -4.38 -5.16 -6.08
C ALA A 185 -4.06 -5.46 -4.59
N VAL A 186 -4.30 -6.68 -4.12
CA VAL A 186 -3.84 -7.11 -2.78
C VAL A 186 -2.32 -7.13 -2.69
N VAL A 187 -1.63 -7.70 -3.70
CA VAL A 187 -0.16 -7.74 -3.75
C VAL A 187 0.43 -6.33 -3.71
N ASP A 188 -0.09 -5.42 -4.54
CA ASP A 188 0.35 -4.01 -4.60
C ASP A 188 0.13 -3.31 -3.25
N GLY A 189 -1.04 -3.54 -2.63
CA GLY A 189 -1.36 -3.00 -1.31
C GLY A 189 -0.42 -3.50 -0.22
N LEU A 190 -0.14 -4.81 -0.17
CA LEU A 190 0.75 -5.38 0.85
C LEU A 190 2.21 -4.95 0.64
N SER A 191 2.67 -4.91 -0.61
CA SER A 191 3.99 -4.38 -0.97
C SER A 191 4.15 -2.91 -0.53
N SER A 192 3.11 -2.11 -0.76
CA SER A 192 3.11 -0.70 -0.37
C SER A 192 3.01 -0.51 1.15
N ALA A 193 2.25 -1.35 1.85
CA ALA A 193 2.19 -1.36 3.31
C ALA A 193 3.54 -1.70 3.93
N LEU A 194 4.23 -2.74 3.45
CA LEU A 194 5.58 -3.10 3.89
C LEU A 194 6.57 -1.95 3.66
N SER A 195 6.49 -1.29 2.50
CA SER A 195 7.33 -0.13 2.17
C SER A 195 7.03 1.06 3.08
N GLY A 196 5.76 1.30 3.43
CA GLY A 196 5.33 2.31 4.38
C GLY A 196 5.86 2.04 5.79
N ILE A 197 5.71 0.80 6.28
CA ILE A 197 6.21 0.35 7.58
C ILE A 197 7.72 0.60 7.67
N CYS A 198 8.48 0.12 6.68
CA CYS A 198 9.93 0.23 6.68
C CYS A 198 10.44 1.66 6.46
N SER A 199 9.67 2.49 5.75
CA SER A 199 9.93 3.94 5.68
C SER A 199 9.70 4.62 7.03
N GLY A 200 8.66 4.22 7.78
CA GLY A 200 8.39 4.71 9.12
C GLY A 200 9.49 4.34 10.14
N VAL A 201 10.04 3.13 10.01
CA VAL A 201 11.20 2.65 10.79
C VAL A 201 12.47 3.45 10.45
N SER A 202 12.86 3.47 9.18
CA SER A 202 14.12 4.09 8.74
C SER A 202 14.16 5.61 8.98
N SER A 203 13.03 6.30 8.82
CA SER A 203 12.90 7.74 9.09
C SER A 203 12.66 8.08 10.57
N LYS A 204 12.46 7.06 11.42
CA LYS A 204 12.07 7.17 12.83
C LYS A 204 10.72 7.87 13.07
N ALA A 205 9.87 7.97 12.05
CA ALA A 205 8.54 8.56 12.19
C ALA A 205 7.68 7.77 13.19
N ALA A 206 7.71 6.42 13.13
CA ALA A 206 6.96 5.57 14.06
C ALA A 206 7.49 5.70 15.50
N ALA A 207 8.81 5.61 15.68
CA ALA A 207 9.45 5.72 17.00
C ALA A 207 9.23 7.09 17.67
N ALA A 208 9.04 8.16 16.89
CA ALA A 208 8.82 9.50 17.44
C ALA A 208 7.44 9.66 18.11
N VAL A 209 6.45 8.85 17.72
CA VAL A 209 5.06 8.96 18.20
C VAL A 209 4.59 7.78 19.03
N GLU A 210 5.29 6.64 18.98
CA GLU A 210 4.93 5.43 19.74
C GLU A 210 4.66 5.70 21.23
N PRO A 211 5.45 6.50 21.97
CA PRO A 211 5.19 6.78 23.38
C PRO A 211 3.92 7.58 23.66
N LEU A 212 3.28 8.13 22.62
CA LEU A 212 2.04 8.89 22.70
C LEU A 212 0.80 8.02 22.45
N LEU A 213 1.00 6.76 22.03
CA LEU A 213 -0.07 5.85 21.69
C LEU A 213 -0.51 5.04 22.91
N SER A 214 -1.80 4.74 22.95
CA SER A 214 -2.31 3.73 23.87
C SER A 214 -2.02 2.35 23.28
N GLU A 215 -1.53 1.45 24.11
CA GLU A 215 -1.36 0.06 23.73
C GLU A 215 -2.72 -0.55 23.37
N PRO A 216 -2.87 -1.22 22.22
CA PRO A 216 -4.10 -1.90 21.86
C PRO A 216 -4.33 -3.13 22.73
N ASP A 217 -5.59 -3.50 22.92
CA ASP A 217 -5.93 -4.77 23.59
C ASP A 217 -5.34 -5.96 22.81
N GLU A 218 -5.04 -7.05 23.53
CA GLU A 218 -4.56 -8.30 22.93
C GLU A 218 -5.50 -8.82 21.83
N PRO A 219 -4.99 -9.59 20.85
CA PRO A 219 -5.82 -10.18 19.80
C PRO A 219 -6.97 -11.02 20.37
N SER A 220 -8.16 -10.91 19.79
CA SER A 220 -9.38 -11.60 20.28
C SER A 220 -9.30 -13.13 20.18
N SER A 221 -8.43 -13.61 19.29
CA SER A 221 -8.05 -15.01 19.18
C SER A 221 -6.55 -15.09 18.95
N GLY A 222 -5.86 -15.93 19.74
CA GLY A 222 -4.47 -16.27 19.44
C GLY A 222 -4.38 -16.95 18.07
N LEU A 223 -3.40 -16.58 17.26
CA LEU A 223 -3.10 -17.30 16.04
C LEU A 223 -2.67 -18.73 16.40
N ALA A 224 -3.41 -19.73 15.93
CA ALA A 224 -2.87 -21.07 15.84
C ALA A 224 -1.70 -21.01 14.86
N GLY A 225 -0.47 -21.19 15.35
CA GLY A 225 0.78 -20.88 14.64
C GLY A 225 0.75 -21.19 13.15
N SER A 226 0.41 -20.19 12.33
CA SER A 226 0.48 -20.26 10.87
C SER A 226 1.78 -19.60 10.45
N SER A 227 2.89 -20.23 10.78
CA SER A 227 4.22 -19.82 10.34
C SER A 227 4.71 -20.85 9.33
N GLY A 228 4.48 -20.55 8.07
CA GLY A 228 4.88 -21.40 6.96
C GLY A 228 4.72 -20.66 5.64
N ALA A 229 5.68 -20.92 4.75
CA ALA A 229 5.71 -20.47 3.37
C ALA A 229 4.41 -20.79 2.59
N ASP A 230 3.62 -21.75 3.06
CA ASP A 230 2.33 -22.12 2.47
C ASP A 230 1.16 -21.46 3.22
N SER A 231 1.31 -20.19 3.60
CA SER A 231 0.23 -19.42 4.21
C SER A 231 -0.96 -19.35 3.25
N GLN A 232 -2.11 -19.81 3.72
CA GLN A 232 -3.39 -19.63 3.04
C GLN A 232 -3.72 -18.13 2.96
N LEU A 233 -4.49 -17.74 1.94
CA LEU A 233 -4.99 -16.37 1.85
C LEU A 233 -5.84 -16.11 3.09
N PHE A 234 -5.64 -14.97 3.76
CA PHE A 234 -6.45 -14.70 4.94
C PHE A 234 -7.94 -14.52 4.62
N ILE A 235 -8.30 -14.11 3.40
CA ILE A 235 -9.69 -14.11 2.91
C ILE A 235 -9.79 -15.03 1.70
N GLU A 236 -10.25 -16.26 1.92
CA GLU A 236 -10.50 -17.24 0.84
C GLU A 236 -11.95 -17.24 0.34
N ARG A 237 -12.86 -16.68 1.13
CA ARG A 237 -14.30 -16.62 0.87
C ARG A 237 -14.87 -15.34 1.46
N ASP A 238 -15.99 -14.90 0.90
CA ASP A 238 -16.72 -13.75 1.42
C ASP A 238 -16.97 -13.85 2.94
N LEU A 239 -16.66 -12.76 3.63
CA LEU A 239 -16.85 -12.59 5.07
C LEU A 239 -17.96 -11.56 5.29
N PRO A 240 -18.91 -11.78 6.23
CA PRO A 240 -19.98 -10.82 6.49
C PRO A 240 -19.51 -9.38 6.80
N VAL A 241 -18.28 -9.22 7.30
CA VAL A 241 -17.67 -7.91 7.61
C VAL A 241 -17.21 -7.14 6.37
N CYS A 242 -17.01 -7.79 5.22
CA CYS A 242 -16.43 -7.19 4.02
C CYS A 242 -17.26 -6.02 3.47
N ALA A 243 -18.60 -6.14 3.45
CA ALA A 243 -19.47 -5.05 3.00
C ALA A 243 -19.40 -3.82 3.94
N GLU A 244 -19.30 -4.06 5.25
CA GLU A 244 -19.16 -2.99 6.26
C GLU A 244 -17.78 -2.32 6.15
N TRP A 245 -16.72 -3.11 5.91
CA TRP A 245 -15.37 -2.62 5.65
C TRP A 245 -15.30 -1.72 4.42
N GLU A 246 -15.87 -2.14 3.28
CA GLU A 246 -15.91 -1.33 2.06
C GLU A 246 -16.67 -0.02 2.27
N SER A 247 -17.83 -0.09 2.93
CA SER A 247 -18.61 1.11 3.26
C SER A 247 -17.82 2.08 4.14
N ASN A 248 -17.11 1.56 5.15
CA ASN A 248 -16.29 2.38 6.04
C ASN A 248 -15.11 3.03 5.30
N ALA A 249 -14.39 2.26 4.48
CA ALA A 249 -13.26 2.76 3.70
C ALA A 249 -13.70 3.87 2.74
N LYS A 250 -14.86 3.71 2.08
CA LYS A 250 -15.44 4.73 1.21
C LYS A 250 -15.83 6.00 1.97
N MET A 251 -16.53 5.86 3.09
CA MET A 251 -16.94 6.99 3.93
C MET A 251 -15.73 7.80 4.39
N PHE A 252 -14.71 7.12 4.93
CA PHE A 252 -13.47 7.77 5.35
C PHE A 252 -12.79 8.51 4.19
N ALA A 253 -12.67 7.88 3.02
CA ALA A 253 -12.07 8.51 1.85
C ALA A 253 -12.78 9.80 1.42
N ASP A 254 -14.11 9.81 1.50
CA ASP A 254 -14.94 10.98 1.18
C ASP A 254 -14.76 12.09 2.24
N GLU A 255 -14.74 11.75 3.53
CA GLU A 255 -14.59 12.71 4.64
C GLU A 255 -13.21 13.39 4.70
N VAL A 256 -12.14 12.66 4.36
CA VAL A 256 -10.77 13.20 4.40
C VAL A 256 -10.32 13.84 3.08
N ALA A 257 -11.22 13.98 2.09
CA ALA A 257 -10.89 14.55 0.79
C ALA A 257 -10.28 15.97 0.85
N PRO A 258 -10.76 16.91 1.70
CA PRO A 258 -10.13 18.22 1.85
C PRO A 258 -8.69 18.14 2.38
N TRP A 259 -8.43 17.26 3.35
CA TRP A 259 -7.08 17.03 3.87
C TRP A 259 -6.14 16.47 2.80
N ARG A 260 -6.61 15.52 1.98
CA ARG A 260 -5.83 14.95 0.86
C ARG A 260 -5.45 15.97 -0.21
N ALA A 261 -6.11 17.12 -0.25
CA ALA A 261 -5.78 18.21 -1.18
C ALA A 261 -4.62 19.09 -0.69
N ILE A 262 -4.20 18.95 0.57
CA ILE A 262 -3.02 19.63 1.12
C ILE A 262 -1.77 18.92 0.60
N ASP A 263 -0.77 19.69 0.14
CA ASP A 263 0.52 19.13 -0.28
C ASP A 263 1.21 18.46 0.93
N PRO A 264 1.44 17.13 0.89
CA PRO A 264 2.02 16.39 2.00
C PRO A 264 3.52 16.69 2.21
N ASN A 265 4.13 17.56 1.40
CA ASN A 265 5.52 17.98 1.59
C ASN A 265 5.64 19.27 2.41
N ILE A 266 4.53 19.91 2.77
CA ILE A 266 4.54 21.13 3.58
C ILE A 266 4.49 20.73 5.06
N PRO A 267 5.54 21.02 5.86
CA PRO A 267 5.53 20.73 7.30
C PRO A 267 4.55 21.64 8.06
N TYR A 268 4.16 21.24 9.27
CA TYR A 268 3.18 21.95 10.10
C TYR A 268 3.46 23.46 10.24
N GLY A 269 4.73 23.82 10.44
CA GLY A 269 5.15 25.21 10.64
C GLY A 269 4.92 26.13 9.45
N ASP A 270 4.75 25.56 8.25
CA ASP A 270 4.58 26.29 6.99
C ASP A 270 3.14 26.23 6.45
N TRP A 271 2.22 25.59 7.18
CA TRP A 271 0.81 25.54 6.78
C TRP A 271 0.14 26.91 6.88
N THR A 272 -0.76 27.18 5.93
CA THR A 272 -1.69 28.32 6.03
C THR A 272 -2.71 28.07 7.15
N ARG A 273 -3.41 29.13 7.59
CA ARG A 273 -4.48 28.99 8.60
C ARG A 273 -5.61 28.09 8.12
N GLU A 274 -5.91 28.12 6.83
CA GLU A 274 -6.92 27.26 6.21
C GLU A 274 -6.48 25.80 6.24
N GLN A 275 -5.21 25.51 5.92
CA GLN A 275 -4.66 24.15 6.01
C GLN A 275 -4.67 23.63 7.44
N GLN A 276 -4.28 24.46 8.42
CA GLN A 276 -4.35 24.11 9.85
C GLN A 276 -5.79 23.80 10.29
N SER A 277 -6.78 24.59 9.83
CA SER A 277 -8.19 24.33 10.14
C SER A 277 -8.66 22.98 9.59
N VAL A 278 -8.33 22.67 8.34
CA VAL A 278 -8.67 21.38 7.70
C VAL A 278 -8.02 20.22 8.47
N VAL A 279 -6.78 20.37 8.91
CA VAL A 279 -6.08 19.33 9.69
C VAL A 279 -6.72 19.17 11.07
N GLU A 280 -7.09 20.25 11.76
CA GLU A 280 -7.77 20.14 13.05
C GLU A 280 -9.13 19.46 12.94
N GLU A 281 -9.87 19.70 11.85
CA GLU A 281 -11.14 19.03 11.55
C GLU A 281 -10.98 17.54 11.22
N VAL A 282 -9.89 17.14 10.54
CA VAL A 282 -9.69 15.75 10.13
C VAL A 282 -9.18 14.85 11.25
N ARG A 283 -8.52 15.39 12.28
CA ARG A 283 -8.02 14.64 13.44
C ARG A 283 -9.07 13.74 14.08
N PRO A 284 -10.25 14.25 14.51
CA PRO A 284 -11.28 13.40 15.10
C PRO A 284 -11.87 12.39 14.10
N VAL A 285 -11.92 12.72 12.79
CA VAL A 285 -12.35 11.77 11.74
C VAL A 285 -11.39 10.60 11.63
N MET A 286 -10.07 10.86 11.64
CA MET A 286 -9.05 9.82 11.60
C MET A 286 -9.05 8.96 12.87
N SER A 287 -9.23 9.56 14.05
CA SER A 287 -9.37 8.80 15.30
C SER A 287 -10.60 7.90 15.29
N ALA A 288 -11.77 8.43 14.90
CA ALA A 288 -12.99 7.63 14.81
C ALA A 288 -12.88 6.51 13.77
N SER A 289 -12.22 6.78 12.64
CA SER A 289 -11.91 5.75 11.64
C SER A 289 -11.00 4.68 12.20
N ALA A 290 -9.97 5.02 12.99
CA ALA A 290 -9.10 4.03 13.63
C ALA A 290 -9.88 3.11 14.58
N ASP A 291 -10.76 3.68 15.40
CA ASP A 291 -11.62 2.90 16.32
C ASP A 291 -12.54 1.95 15.56
N GLU A 292 -13.09 2.41 14.42
CA GLU A 292 -13.97 1.62 13.59
C GLU A 292 -13.24 0.50 12.83
N LEU A 293 -12.02 0.75 12.34
CA LEU A 293 -11.17 -0.30 11.76
C LEU A 293 -10.94 -1.43 12.77
N GLU A 294 -10.52 -1.07 13.99
CA GLU A 294 -10.27 -2.03 15.05
C GLU A 294 -11.54 -2.81 15.43
N ARG A 295 -12.68 -2.13 15.56
CA ARG A 295 -13.97 -2.77 15.86
C ARG A 295 -14.38 -3.77 14.77
N LEU A 296 -14.20 -3.41 13.50
CA LEU A 296 -14.49 -4.31 12.37
C LEU A 296 -13.52 -5.49 12.34
N GLY A 297 -12.24 -5.23 12.58
CA GLY A 297 -11.19 -6.25 12.72
C GLY A 297 -11.57 -7.33 13.72
N ARG A 298 -11.89 -6.91 14.96
CA ARG A 298 -12.27 -7.82 16.05
C ARG A 298 -13.57 -8.58 15.81
N ARG A 299 -14.46 -8.05 14.96
CA ARG A 299 -15.73 -8.70 14.57
C ARG A 299 -15.59 -9.64 13.38
N SER A 300 -14.45 -9.65 12.70
CA SER A 300 -14.25 -10.41 11.47
C SER A 300 -14.30 -11.93 11.70
N GLY A 301 -13.97 -12.39 12.91
CA GLY A 301 -13.75 -13.80 13.21
C GLY A 301 -12.54 -14.40 12.46
N ASN A 302 -11.66 -13.53 11.95
CA ASN A 302 -10.47 -13.89 11.19
C ASN A 302 -9.24 -13.18 11.81
N PRO A 303 -8.27 -13.93 12.34
CA PRO A 303 -7.20 -13.33 13.12
C PRO A 303 -6.28 -12.43 12.28
N VAL A 304 -5.90 -12.83 11.07
CA VAL A 304 -5.04 -12.00 10.20
C VAL A 304 -5.78 -10.74 9.73
N PHE A 305 -7.10 -10.84 9.48
CA PHE A 305 -7.93 -9.66 9.21
C PHE A 305 -7.89 -8.71 10.41
N GLU A 306 -8.12 -9.24 11.63
CA GLU A 306 -8.08 -8.45 12.86
C GLU A 306 -6.74 -7.75 13.02
N ASP A 307 -5.64 -8.46 12.82
CA ASP A 307 -4.29 -7.91 12.97
C ASP A 307 -4.00 -6.80 11.96
N PHE A 308 -4.39 -6.98 10.69
CA PHE A 308 -4.23 -5.92 9.69
C PHE A 308 -5.08 -4.70 10.02
N ALA A 309 -6.28 -4.92 10.54
CA ALA A 309 -7.19 -3.84 10.93
C ALA A 309 -6.68 -3.07 12.16
N VAL A 310 -6.19 -3.78 13.19
CA VAL A 310 -5.58 -3.17 14.38
C VAL A 310 -4.28 -2.45 14.01
N LEU A 311 -3.43 -3.04 13.16
CA LEU A 311 -2.20 -2.39 12.68
C LEU A 311 -2.53 -1.10 11.93
N ALA A 312 -3.52 -1.14 11.02
CA ALA A 312 -3.97 0.04 10.29
C ALA A 312 -4.53 1.13 11.23
N ALA A 313 -5.29 0.73 12.25
CA ALA A 313 -5.79 1.63 13.28
C ALA A 313 -4.65 2.30 14.06
N GLN A 314 -3.63 1.54 14.47
CA GLN A 314 -2.47 2.08 15.19
C GLN A 314 -1.64 3.04 14.33
N TYR A 315 -1.38 2.72 13.07
CA TYR A 315 -0.71 3.65 12.15
C TYR A 315 -1.53 4.92 11.90
N ARG A 316 -2.86 4.83 11.89
CA ARG A 316 -3.73 6.01 11.79
C ARG A 316 -3.69 6.86 13.06
N ARG A 317 -3.72 6.26 14.25
CA ARG A 317 -3.55 6.95 15.54
C ARG A 317 -2.17 7.61 15.63
N ALA A 318 -1.12 6.91 15.19
CA ALA A 318 0.25 7.42 15.07
C ALA A 318 0.33 8.66 14.18
N PHE A 319 -0.31 8.63 13.02
CA PHE A 319 -0.38 9.80 12.15
C PHE A 319 -1.10 10.97 12.83
N VAL A 320 -2.24 10.73 13.49
CA VAL A 320 -2.97 11.77 14.24
C VAL A 320 -2.11 12.39 15.35
N ALA A 321 -1.32 11.57 16.04
CA ALA A 321 -0.38 12.03 17.07
C ALA A 321 0.78 12.87 16.50
N ALA A 322 1.19 12.60 15.25
CA ALA A 322 2.22 13.36 14.57
C ALA A 322 1.74 14.75 14.08
N LEU A 323 0.45 14.92 13.78
CA LEU A 323 -0.09 16.13 13.13
C LEU A 323 0.31 17.47 13.78
N PRO A 324 0.33 17.63 15.12
CA PRO A 324 0.74 18.89 15.75
C PRO A 324 2.19 19.31 15.51
N ALA A 325 3.05 18.37 15.11
CA ALA A 325 4.46 18.60 14.79
C ALA A 325 4.83 17.99 13.43
N TYR A 326 3.83 17.93 12.53
CA TYR A 326 3.93 17.19 11.28
C TYR A 326 5.14 17.59 10.44
N THR A 327 5.81 16.57 9.94
CA THR A 327 6.87 16.66 8.94
C THR A 327 6.60 15.66 7.81
N PRO A 328 7.16 15.87 6.60
CA PRO A 328 6.90 14.99 5.47
C PRO A 328 7.26 13.50 5.70
N ARG A 329 8.16 13.16 6.63
CA ARG A 329 8.46 11.76 6.99
C ARG A 329 7.26 11.04 7.61
N ASP A 330 6.36 11.77 8.26
CA ASP A 330 5.20 11.22 8.95
C ASP A 330 4.12 10.72 7.97
N ASN A 331 4.24 11.07 6.67
CA ASN A 331 3.41 10.51 5.61
C ASN A 331 3.48 8.98 5.52
N SER A 332 4.62 8.39 5.89
CA SER A 332 4.76 6.94 5.96
C SER A 332 3.71 6.31 6.88
N LEU A 333 3.32 6.99 7.96
CA LEU A 333 2.31 6.51 8.91
C LEU A 333 0.91 6.47 8.26
N SER A 334 0.50 7.57 7.63
CA SER A 334 -0.79 7.65 6.94
C SER A 334 -0.86 6.71 5.73
N ALA A 335 0.23 6.60 4.98
CA ALA A 335 0.32 5.72 3.82
C ALA A 335 0.18 4.25 4.25
N THR A 336 0.90 3.83 5.30
CA THR A 336 0.82 2.47 5.85
C THR A 336 -0.61 2.11 6.24
N ALA A 337 -1.29 2.96 7.00
CA ALA A 337 -2.68 2.73 7.38
C ALA A 337 -3.60 2.60 6.15
N THR A 338 -3.39 3.42 5.12
CA THR A 338 -4.19 3.39 3.89
C THR A 338 -3.96 2.09 3.10
N TYR A 339 -2.71 1.66 2.95
CA TYR A 339 -2.39 0.45 2.20
C TYR A 339 -2.89 -0.81 2.90
N LEU A 340 -2.77 -0.91 4.23
CA LEU A 340 -3.37 -2.01 4.98
C LEU A 340 -4.89 -2.07 4.82
N VAL A 341 -5.57 -0.91 4.89
CA VAL A 341 -7.03 -0.84 4.64
C VAL A 341 -7.40 -1.33 3.25
N ASN A 342 -6.65 -0.89 2.24
CA ASN A 342 -6.87 -1.29 0.86
C ASN A 342 -6.55 -2.77 0.62
N SER A 343 -5.52 -3.33 1.25
CA SER A 343 -5.21 -4.76 1.16
C SER A 343 -6.37 -5.61 1.64
N VAL A 344 -7.00 -5.26 2.77
CA VAL A 344 -8.19 -5.96 3.28
C VAL A 344 -9.38 -5.76 2.34
N LEU A 345 -9.60 -4.55 1.83
CA LEU A 345 -10.67 -4.26 0.87
C LEU A 345 -10.55 -5.11 -0.40
N TRP A 346 -9.36 -5.19 -1.00
CA TRP A 346 -9.13 -5.97 -2.20
C TRP A 346 -9.16 -7.48 -1.94
N ALA A 347 -8.74 -7.91 -0.74
CA ALA A 347 -8.85 -9.31 -0.33
C ALA A 347 -10.32 -9.74 -0.22
N CYS A 348 -11.19 -8.87 0.29
CA CYS A 348 -12.63 -9.09 0.28
C CYS A 348 -13.19 -9.23 -1.15
N LYS A 349 -12.77 -8.35 -2.06
CA LYS A 349 -13.22 -8.38 -3.47
C LYS A 349 -12.75 -9.63 -4.20
N ALA A 350 -11.49 -10.02 -4.02
CA ALA A 350 -10.92 -11.22 -4.61
C ALA A 350 -11.61 -12.52 -4.16
N ALA A 351 -12.29 -12.49 -3.01
CA ALA A 351 -12.98 -13.64 -2.42
C ALA A 351 -14.51 -13.67 -2.70
N SER A 352 -15.03 -12.67 -3.40
CA SER A 352 -16.48 -12.45 -3.65
C SER A 352 -17.01 -13.14 -4.90
#